data_AF-A0A852ETY6-F1
#
_entry.id   AF-A0A852ETY6-F1
#
_cell.length_a   1.000
_cell.length_b   1.000
_cell.length_c   1.000
_cell.angle_alpha   90.00
_cell.angle_beta   90.00
_cell.angle_gamma   90.00
#
_symmetry.space_group_name_H-M   'P 1'
#
loop_
_entity.id
_entity.type
_entity.pdbx_description
1 polymer ?
#
loop_
_entity_poly.entity_id
_entity_poly.type
_entity_poly.pdbx_seq_one_letter_code
_entity_poly.pdbx_strand_id
1 'polypeptide(L)'
;ELLEKLCLSLYDVLRPMIIHVIHLETLSELCGILKNEMLEDHVQNNAEQLGAFAAGVKQMLEDVQERLVYRTHIYIQTDITGYKPAPGDLAYPDKLEMMEQIAQSLKEEQKKLPSEASFSDVRLEDPESCSLVKSGSAESLNPRHQSTISPADLHGMWYPTVRRTLVCLSKLYRCIDRAVFQGLSQEALSACIQSLLGAADSISKNKTQVDGQLFLIKHLLILREQIAPFHTDFTIKEISLDLKKTRDAAFKILNPKAVSRFFRLNSNNALIQFLLEGTPEIREHYIDSKKDVDRHLKSACEQFIQQQTKQFIDQLEEFMTKVAALKTMATQGGPNYSLSQQPWAQPAKINDLVSSTYKTIKTKLPSTLRSMSLYLSNKDTELILFKPVRNNIQQMFQKLHALLKEEFSNEDLQIIACPSMEQV
;
A
#
# COMPACT_ATOMS: atom_id res chain seq x y z
N GLU A 1 0.22 6.61 -53.28
CA GLU A 1 1.42 5.93 -53.82
C GLU A 1 2.75 6.62 -53.53
N LEU A 2 3.01 7.87 -53.96
CA LEU A 2 4.33 8.51 -53.72
C LEU A 2 4.55 8.84 -52.23
N LEU A 3 3.54 9.40 -51.55
CA LEU A 3 3.57 9.65 -50.11
C LEU A 3 3.76 8.37 -49.30
N GLU A 4 3.13 7.28 -49.73
CA GLU A 4 3.23 5.97 -49.09
C GLU A 4 4.65 5.39 -49.18
N LYS A 5 5.27 5.43 -50.37
CA LYS A 5 6.68 5.03 -50.54
C LYS A 5 7.65 5.88 -49.70
N LEU A 6 7.38 7.17 -49.56
CA LEU A 6 8.17 8.05 -48.71
C LEU A 6 8.00 7.71 -47.22
N CYS A 7 6.77 7.46 -46.76
CA CYS A 7 6.49 7.06 -45.37
C CYS A 7 7.12 5.71 -45.03
N LEU A 8 7.08 4.74 -45.95
CA LEU A 8 7.74 3.46 -45.79
C LEU A 8 9.27 3.61 -45.71
N SER A 9 9.87 4.42 -46.59
CA SER A 9 11.31 4.69 -46.52
C SER A 9 11.71 5.40 -45.23
N LEU A 10 10.87 6.31 -44.72
CA LEU A 10 11.09 6.97 -43.43
C LEU A 10 11.01 5.95 -42.29
N TYR A 11 9.97 5.11 -42.30
CA TYR A 11 9.78 4.05 -41.31
C TYR A 11 10.97 3.08 -41.29
N ASP A 12 11.46 2.63 -42.45
CA ASP A 12 12.60 1.70 -42.55
C ASP A 12 13.90 2.29 -41.97
N VAL A 13 14.07 3.61 -42.02
CA VAL A 13 15.22 4.30 -41.43
C VAL A 13 15.04 4.55 -39.93
N LEU A 14 13.83 4.91 -39.49
CA LEU A 14 13.56 5.21 -38.08
C LEU A 14 13.44 3.96 -37.22
N ARG A 15 12.92 2.85 -37.77
CA ARG A 15 12.66 1.61 -37.02
C ARG A 15 13.91 1.04 -36.34
N PRO A 16 15.08 0.92 -37.01
CA PRO A 16 16.31 0.51 -36.33
C PRO A 16 16.67 1.43 -35.16
N MET A 17 16.48 2.75 -35.29
CA MET A 17 16.78 3.68 -34.19
C MET A 17 15.86 3.46 -32.99
N ILE A 18 14.55 3.25 -33.23
CA ILE A 18 13.55 2.98 -32.19
C ILE A 18 13.90 1.72 -31.39
N ILE A 19 14.28 0.63 -32.07
CA ILE A 19 14.63 -0.65 -31.44
C ILE A 19 15.84 -0.50 -30.51
N HIS A 20 16.77 0.39 -30.83
CA HIS A 20 17.98 0.61 -30.01
C HIS A 20 17.76 1.58 -28.84
N VAL A 21 16.60 2.25 -28.75
CA VAL A 21 16.32 3.11 -27.58
C VAL A 21 16.18 2.27 -26.32
N ILE A 22 16.88 2.70 -25.26
CA ILE A 22 16.97 2.01 -23.96
C ILE A 22 16.17 2.75 -22.88
N HIS A 23 16.14 4.09 -22.96
CA HIS A 23 15.55 4.97 -21.95
C HIS A 23 14.03 5.03 -22.07
N LEU A 24 13.33 4.83 -20.95
CA LEU A 24 11.87 4.89 -20.88
C LEU A 24 11.37 6.31 -21.15
N GLU A 25 12.12 7.32 -20.68
CA GLU A 25 11.88 8.75 -20.93
C GLU A 25 11.68 9.01 -22.43
N THR A 26 12.71 8.69 -23.22
CA THR A 26 12.73 8.95 -24.66
C THR A 26 11.62 8.19 -25.39
N LEU A 27 11.35 6.94 -25.00
CA LEU A 27 10.25 6.16 -25.58
C LEU A 27 8.88 6.75 -25.24
N SER A 28 8.68 7.24 -24.00
CA SER A 28 7.43 7.86 -23.58
C SER A 28 7.18 9.21 -24.28
N GLU A 29 8.22 10.02 -24.46
CA GLU A 29 8.14 11.27 -25.22
C GLU A 29 7.85 11.00 -26.69
N LEU A 30 8.52 10.01 -27.29
CA LEU A 30 8.27 9.61 -28.67
C LEU A 30 6.82 9.13 -28.85
N CYS A 31 6.28 8.31 -27.93
CA CYS A 31 4.86 7.96 -27.94
C CYS A 31 3.96 9.20 -27.87
N GLY A 32 4.28 10.17 -27.01
CA GLY A 32 3.53 11.42 -26.87
C GLY A 32 3.51 12.24 -28.16
N ILE A 33 4.66 12.41 -28.81
CA ILE A 33 4.79 13.14 -30.07
C ILE A 33 4.02 12.43 -31.19
N LEU A 34 4.21 11.11 -31.34
CA LEU A 34 3.57 10.35 -32.41
C LEU A 34 2.04 10.30 -32.24
N LYS A 35 1.55 10.22 -31.00
CA LYS A 35 0.12 10.15 -30.73
C LYS A 35 -0.54 11.53 -30.77
N ASN A 36 -0.06 12.48 -29.96
CA ASN A 36 -0.75 13.75 -29.76
C ASN A 36 -0.43 14.73 -30.91
N GLU A 37 0.85 14.89 -31.25
CA GLU A 37 1.23 15.88 -32.28
C GLU A 37 0.96 15.32 -33.69
N MET A 38 1.48 14.14 -34.01
CA MET A 38 1.40 13.62 -35.38
C MET A 38 0.00 13.10 -35.74
N LEU A 39 -0.63 12.27 -34.90
CA LEU A 39 -1.93 11.67 -35.22
C LEU A 39 -3.11 12.58 -34.85
N GLU A 40 -3.16 13.09 -33.62
CA GLU A 40 -4.29 13.92 -33.16
C GLU A 40 -4.25 15.34 -33.74
N ASP A 41 -3.12 16.06 -33.73
CA ASP A 41 -3.08 17.43 -34.24
C ASP A 41 -2.94 17.51 -35.78
N HIS A 42 -2.01 16.77 -36.39
CA HIS A 42 -1.74 16.94 -37.83
C HIS A 42 -2.65 16.11 -38.74
N VAL A 43 -2.84 14.83 -38.42
CA VAL A 43 -3.64 13.91 -39.25
C VAL A 43 -5.13 14.15 -39.10
N GLN A 44 -5.64 14.39 -37.89
CA GLN A 44 -7.08 14.60 -37.68
C GLN A 44 -7.61 15.86 -38.40
N ASN A 45 -6.77 16.89 -38.53
CA ASN A 45 -7.09 18.12 -39.25
C ASN A 45 -7.05 17.98 -40.79
N ASN A 46 -6.36 16.96 -41.33
CA ASN A 46 -6.19 16.76 -42.78
C ASN A 46 -6.36 15.28 -43.19
N ALA A 47 -7.39 14.63 -42.66
CA ALA A 47 -7.57 13.17 -42.74
C ALA A 47 -7.65 12.61 -44.17
N GLU A 48 -8.23 13.36 -45.12
CA GLU A 48 -8.41 12.90 -46.51
C GLU A 48 -7.10 12.86 -47.30
N GLN A 49 -6.13 13.72 -46.97
CA GLN A 49 -4.87 13.84 -47.73
C GLN A 49 -3.71 13.08 -47.08
N LEU A 50 -3.74 12.88 -45.76
CA LEU A 50 -2.64 12.28 -44.98
C LEU A 50 -2.87 10.80 -44.62
N GLY A 51 -3.83 10.10 -45.23
CA GLY A 51 -4.14 8.71 -44.88
C GLY A 51 -2.93 7.75 -44.93
N ALA A 52 -2.06 7.87 -45.95
CA ALA A 52 -0.84 7.06 -46.04
C ALA A 52 0.22 7.40 -44.99
N PHE A 53 0.31 8.68 -44.59
CA PHE A 53 1.18 9.14 -43.50
C PHE A 53 0.67 8.66 -42.14
N ALA A 54 -0.64 8.74 -41.92
CA ALA A 54 -1.29 8.22 -40.72
C ALA A 54 -1.01 6.73 -40.51
N ALA A 55 -1.07 5.93 -41.58
CA ALA A 55 -0.75 4.50 -41.52
C ALA A 55 0.72 4.26 -41.10
N GLY A 56 1.68 4.98 -41.69
CA GLY A 56 3.09 4.85 -41.34
C GLY A 56 3.40 5.31 -39.91
N VAL A 57 2.83 6.43 -39.46
CA VAL A 57 2.98 6.94 -38.09
C VAL A 57 2.34 5.98 -37.08
N LYS A 58 1.18 5.41 -37.41
CA LYS A 58 0.52 4.43 -36.53
C LYS A 58 1.36 3.16 -36.37
N GLN A 59 1.91 2.63 -37.46
CA GLN A 59 2.81 1.48 -37.41
C GLN A 59 4.07 1.78 -36.59
N MET A 60 4.62 3.00 -36.72
CA MET A 60 5.73 3.44 -35.90
C MET A 60 5.36 3.58 -34.42
N LEU A 61 4.18 4.12 -34.12
CA LEU A 61 3.66 4.22 -32.75
C LEU A 61 3.51 2.84 -32.10
N GLU A 62 2.99 1.85 -32.82
CA GLU A 62 2.86 0.47 -32.34
C GLU A 62 4.24 -0.14 -31.99
N ASP A 63 5.25 0.02 -32.86
CA ASP A 63 6.63 -0.44 -32.60
C ASP A 63 7.25 0.27 -31.37
N VAL A 64 7.03 1.58 -31.21
CA VAL A 64 7.52 2.34 -30.04
C VAL A 64 6.81 1.89 -28.76
N GLN A 65 5.50 1.65 -28.82
CA GLN A 65 4.72 1.16 -27.68
C GLN A 65 5.17 -0.25 -27.28
N GLU A 66 5.36 -1.17 -28.22
CA GLU A 66 5.88 -2.52 -27.92
C GLU A 66 7.26 -2.43 -27.28
N ARG A 67 8.13 -1.58 -27.83
CA ARG A 67 9.46 -1.34 -27.25
C ARG A 67 9.38 -0.74 -25.85
N LEU A 68 8.47 0.21 -25.61
CA LEU A 68 8.24 0.82 -24.31
C LEU A 68 7.76 -0.23 -23.30
N VAL A 69 6.82 -1.10 -23.67
CA VAL A 69 6.33 -2.20 -22.83
C VAL A 69 7.49 -3.13 -22.44
N TYR A 70 8.30 -3.56 -23.41
CA TYR A 70 9.45 -4.42 -23.16
C TYR A 70 10.48 -3.76 -22.22
N ARG A 71 10.84 -2.51 -22.47
CA ARG A 71 11.79 -1.76 -21.61
C ARG A 71 11.23 -1.53 -20.21
N THR A 72 9.93 -1.34 -20.09
CA THR A 72 9.24 -1.20 -18.81
C THR A 72 9.33 -2.48 -18.00
N HIS A 73 9.07 -3.63 -18.61
CA HIS A 73 9.19 -4.92 -17.93
C HIS A 73 10.62 -5.13 -17.41
N ILE A 74 11.65 -4.83 -18.22
CA ILE A 74 13.05 -4.88 -17.77
C ILE A 74 13.28 -3.91 -16.60
N TYR A 75 12.81 -2.67 -16.71
CA TYR A 75 12.95 -1.67 -15.65
C TYR A 75 12.33 -2.13 -14.34
N ILE A 76 11.13 -2.73 -14.36
CA ILE A 76 10.51 -3.28 -13.16
C ILE A 76 11.40 -4.36 -12.54
N GLN A 77 11.91 -5.29 -13.36
CA GLN A 77 12.75 -6.38 -12.88
C GLN A 77 14.09 -5.89 -12.32
N THR A 78 14.76 -4.93 -12.97
CA THR A 78 16.11 -4.47 -12.57
C THR A 78 16.06 -3.39 -11.50
N ASP A 79 15.21 -2.38 -11.66
CA ASP A 79 15.23 -1.15 -10.87
C ASP A 79 14.22 -1.11 -9.72
N ILE A 80 13.23 -2.01 -9.71
CA ILE A 80 12.24 -2.14 -8.64
C ILE A 80 12.44 -3.46 -7.89
N THR A 81 12.28 -4.60 -8.56
CA THR A 81 12.44 -5.94 -7.95
C THR A 81 13.88 -6.21 -7.53
N GLY A 82 14.84 -5.91 -8.42
CA GLY A 82 16.27 -6.08 -8.17
C GLY A 82 16.92 -4.99 -7.32
N TYR A 83 16.14 -4.02 -6.82
CA TYR A 83 16.68 -2.90 -6.07
C TYR A 83 17.32 -3.36 -4.75
N LYS A 84 18.60 -3.03 -4.57
CA LYS A 84 19.31 -3.24 -3.31
C LYS A 84 19.37 -1.92 -2.53
N PRO A 85 18.72 -1.82 -1.36
CA PRO A 85 18.70 -0.59 -0.60
C PRO A 85 20.11 -0.20 -0.17
N ALA A 86 20.48 1.06 -0.40
CA ALA A 86 21.70 1.62 0.14
C ALA A 86 21.56 1.82 1.67
N PRO A 87 22.66 1.82 2.45
CA PRO A 87 22.57 2.06 3.90
C PRO A 87 21.92 3.40 4.23
N GLY A 88 22.08 4.41 3.37
CA GLY A 88 21.39 5.69 3.50
C GLY A 88 19.87 5.60 3.31
N ASP A 89 19.36 4.68 2.50
CA ASP A 89 17.91 4.50 2.31
C ASP A 89 17.27 3.81 3.52
N LEU A 90 18.03 2.95 4.21
CA LEU A 90 17.62 2.26 5.43
C LEU A 90 17.73 3.16 6.68
N ALA A 91 18.58 4.20 6.64
CA ALA A 91 18.69 5.22 7.68
C ALA A 91 17.51 6.23 7.65
N TYR A 92 16.31 5.74 7.35
CA TYR A 92 15.08 6.53 7.30
C TYR A 92 14.70 7.17 8.65
N PRO A 93 14.80 6.46 9.79
CA PRO A 93 14.45 7.04 11.09
C PRO A 93 15.35 8.24 11.45
N ASP A 94 16.66 8.12 11.21
CA ASP A 94 17.63 9.20 11.47
C ASP A 94 17.39 10.43 10.60
N LYS A 95 17.04 10.21 9.32
CA LYS A 95 16.69 11.29 8.39
C LYS A 95 15.46 12.07 8.87
N LEU A 96 14.45 11.38 9.37
CA LEU A 96 13.23 12.02 9.88
C LEU A 96 13.51 12.86 11.13
N GLU A 97 14.32 12.34 12.07
CA GLU A 97 14.71 13.07 13.27
C GLU A 97 15.53 14.33 12.94
N MET A 98 16.51 14.21 12.04
CA MET A 98 17.30 15.36 11.58
C MET A 98 16.41 16.44 10.95
N MET A 99 15.40 16.05 10.16
CA MET A 99 14.50 17.00 9.53
C MET A 99 13.51 17.63 10.50
N GLU A 100 13.04 16.90 11.51
CA GLU A 100 12.27 17.48 12.61
C GLU A 100 13.08 18.56 13.34
N GLN A 101 14.36 18.29 13.63
CA GLN A 101 15.27 19.26 14.27
C GLN A 101 15.49 20.50 13.40
N ILE A 102 15.71 20.32 12.09
CA ILE A 102 15.82 21.43 11.14
C ILE A 102 14.51 22.24 11.10
N ALA A 103 13.36 21.58 11.01
CA ALA A 103 12.06 22.28 11.00
C ALA A 103 11.78 23.03 12.30
N GLN A 104 12.20 22.49 13.45
CA GLN A 104 12.12 23.17 14.75
C GLN A 104 13.04 24.39 14.79
N SER A 105 14.28 24.27 14.34
CA SER A 105 15.23 25.39 14.28
C SER A 105 14.74 26.54 13.39
N LEU A 106 14.17 26.22 12.22
CA LEU A 106 13.59 27.21 11.30
C LEU A 106 12.36 27.91 11.90
N LYS A 107 11.50 27.17 12.61
CA LYS A 107 10.36 27.75 13.34
C LYS A 107 10.82 28.65 14.49
N GLU A 108 11.88 28.28 15.18
CA GLU A 108 12.48 29.10 16.24
C GLU A 108 13.14 30.37 15.68
N GLU A 109 13.83 30.29 14.54
CA GLU A 109 14.39 31.45 13.84
C GLU A 109 13.30 32.40 13.35
N GLN A 110 12.21 31.87 12.75
CA GLN A 110 11.05 32.67 12.37
C GLN A 110 10.35 33.33 13.56
N LYS A 111 10.35 32.69 14.73
CA LYS A 111 9.76 33.23 15.96
C LYS A 111 10.68 34.26 16.65
N LYS A 112 11.97 34.29 16.32
CA LYS A 112 12.98 35.22 16.87
C LYS A 112 13.15 36.51 16.06
N LEU A 113 12.52 36.65 14.89
CA LEU A 113 12.44 37.92 14.16
C LEU A 113 11.28 38.76 14.72
N PRO A 114 11.53 39.86 15.44
CA PRO A 114 10.48 40.80 15.80
C PRO A 114 10.07 41.57 14.55
N SER A 115 8.76 41.74 14.39
CA SER A 115 8.14 42.68 13.47
C SER A 115 8.64 44.10 13.76
N GLU A 116 9.67 44.56 13.05
CA GLU A 116 9.89 45.98 12.71
C GLU A 116 11.00 46.13 11.66
N ALA A 117 10.60 46.39 10.41
CA ALA A 117 11.18 47.36 9.47
C ALA A 117 10.92 46.92 8.03
N SER A 118 9.91 47.57 7.44
CA SER A 118 9.81 47.80 6.01
C SER A 118 11.12 48.40 5.48
N PHE A 119 11.78 47.79 4.49
CA PHE A 119 12.31 48.49 3.32
C PHE A 119 12.82 47.55 2.20
N SER A 120 12.30 47.82 1.00
CA SER A 120 12.88 47.69 -0.36
C SER A 120 13.55 46.39 -0.83
N ASP A 121 12.80 45.67 -1.67
CA ASP A 121 13.11 45.50 -3.11
C ASP A 121 14.58 45.58 -3.55
N VAL A 122 15.20 44.42 -3.77
CA VAL A 122 16.12 44.19 -4.91
C VAL A 122 15.93 42.75 -5.37
N ARG A 123 15.14 42.57 -6.43
CA ARG A 123 15.04 41.34 -7.20
C ARG A 123 16.18 41.33 -8.23
N LEU A 124 17.17 40.46 -8.02
CA LEU A 124 18.15 40.12 -9.05
C LEU A 124 17.59 38.93 -9.85
N GLU A 125 17.31 39.18 -11.12
CA GLU A 125 17.05 38.17 -12.14
C GLU A 125 18.36 37.48 -12.54
N ASP A 126 18.30 36.16 -12.73
CA ASP A 126 18.86 35.51 -13.92
C ASP A 126 18.09 34.18 -14.16
N PRO A 127 18.06 33.66 -15.41
CA PRO A 127 16.89 33.05 -16.01
C PRO A 127 17.09 31.54 -16.25
N GLU A 128 16.19 30.95 -17.03
CA GLU A 128 16.21 29.57 -17.55
C GLU A 128 15.55 28.49 -16.67
N SER A 129 14.21 28.43 -16.73
CA SER A 129 13.56 27.44 -17.62
C SER A 129 12.02 27.42 -17.48
N CYS A 130 11.38 27.77 -18.61
CA CYS A 130 10.07 27.35 -19.13
C CYS A 130 8.81 27.35 -18.25
N SER A 131 8.17 28.51 -18.29
CA SER A 131 6.71 28.77 -18.34
C SER A 131 6.02 27.99 -19.51
N LEU A 132 4.73 27.63 -19.58
CA LEU A 132 3.41 28.31 -19.48
C LEU A 132 2.33 27.18 -19.49
N VAL A 133 1.03 27.31 -19.15
CA VAL A 133 0.06 28.37 -19.42
C VAL A 133 -1.05 28.35 -18.34
N LYS A 134 -1.42 29.53 -17.86
CA LYS A 134 -2.61 29.82 -17.05
C LYS A 134 -3.48 30.77 -17.90
N SER A 135 -4.79 30.55 -17.98
CA SER A 135 -5.75 31.55 -18.50
C SER A 135 -6.84 31.82 -17.48
N GLY A 136 -7.32 33.07 -17.45
CA GLY A 136 -8.06 33.75 -16.36
C GLY A 136 -9.36 33.09 -15.89
N SER A 137 -9.85 33.38 -14.69
CA SER A 137 -10.46 34.68 -14.34
C SER A 137 -10.55 34.88 -12.82
N ALA A 138 -10.55 36.14 -12.39
CA ALA A 138 -10.70 36.55 -10.99
C ALA A 138 -12.14 36.36 -10.50
N GLU A 139 -12.31 35.79 -9.29
CA GLU A 139 -13.21 36.28 -8.24
C GLU A 139 -13.11 35.41 -6.95
N SER A 140 -12.63 36.04 -5.88
CA SER A 140 -13.25 36.07 -4.55
C SER A 140 -13.47 34.76 -3.73
N LEU A 141 -12.69 34.66 -2.64
CA LEU A 141 -13.06 34.26 -1.27
C LEU A 141 -13.30 32.76 -0.95
N ASN A 142 -12.27 32.10 -0.39
CA ASN A 142 -12.31 31.42 0.93
C ASN A 142 -10.94 30.80 1.28
N PRO A 143 -10.35 31.05 2.47
CA PRO A 143 -9.10 30.41 2.89
C PRO A 143 -9.42 29.02 3.47
N ARG A 144 -9.57 28.01 2.61
CA ARG A 144 -9.66 26.62 3.05
C ARG A 144 -8.25 26.07 3.26
N HIS A 145 -7.91 25.86 4.54
CA HIS A 145 -6.87 24.97 5.06
C HIS A 145 -5.70 24.67 4.11
N GLN A 146 -4.68 25.53 4.14
CA GLN A 146 -3.33 25.07 3.85
C GLN A 146 -2.98 24.04 4.92
N SER A 147 -3.10 22.76 4.58
CA SER A 147 -2.34 21.72 5.27
C SER A 147 -0.89 22.18 5.25
N THR A 148 -0.31 22.34 6.43
CA THR A 148 1.12 22.61 6.56
C THR A 148 1.84 21.41 5.95
N ILE A 149 2.25 21.54 4.69
CA ILE A 149 3.04 20.52 3.98
C ILE A 149 4.28 20.32 4.85
N SER A 150 4.41 19.13 5.44
CA SER A 150 5.58 18.80 6.24
C SER A 150 6.78 18.79 5.29
N PRO A 151 7.97 19.28 5.67
CA PRO A 151 9.17 19.11 4.84
C PRO A 151 9.47 17.63 4.53
N ALA A 152 8.80 16.70 5.24
CA ALA A 152 8.75 15.27 4.95
C ALA A 152 8.04 14.86 3.65
N ASP A 153 7.21 15.74 3.08
CA ASP A 153 6.40 15.50 1.88
C ASP A 153 7.11 15.89 0.58
N LEU A 154 8.38 16.33 0.66
CA LEU A 154 9.19 16.52 -0.53
C LEU A 154 9.46 15.15 -1.18
N HIS A 155 9.22 15.03 -2.49
CA HIS A 155 9.53 13.83 -3.31
C HIS A 155 10.97 13.30 -3.14
N GLY A 156 11.87 14.08 -2.53
CA GLY A 156 13.23 13.69 -2.16
C GLY A 156 13.32 12.69 -0.99
N MET A 157 12.26 12.50 -0.21
CA MET A 157 12.25 11.57 0.93
C MET A 157 11.50 10.28 0.69
N TRP A 158 10.89 10.12 -0.48
CA TRP A 158 10.23 8.87 -0.79
C TRP A 158 11.27 7.78 -1.00
N TYR A 159 10.96 6.59 -0.50
CA TYR A 159 11.79 5.43 -0.77
C TYR A 159 12.00 5.24 -2.29
N PRO A 160 13.23 4.98 -2.76
CA PRO A 160 13.54 5.04 -4.19
C PRO A 160 12.64 4.19 -5.09
N THR A 161 12.24 3.00 -4.66
CA THR A 161 11.35 2.14 -5.47
C THR A 161 9.95 2.71 -5.61
N VAL A 162 9.41 3.40 -4.61
CA VAL A 162 8.12 4.10 -4.70
C VAL A 162 8.20 5.20 -5.75
N ARG A 163 9.24 6.03 -5.70
CA ARG A 163 9.45 7.11 -6.69
C ARG A 163 9.58 6.55 -8.10
N ARG A 164 10.42 5.53 -8.29
CA ARG A 164 10.64 4.85 -9.58
C ARG A 164 9.33 4.30 -10.14
N THR A 165 8.55 3.62 -9.31
CA THR A 165 7.25 3.05 -9.69
C THR A 165 6.26 4.12 -10.11
N LEU A 166 6.10 5.20 -9.33
CA LEU A 166 5.13 6.27 -9.64
C LEU A 166 5.50 7.05 -10.90
N VAL A 167 6.78 7.34 -11.13
CA VAL A 167 7.26 7.99 -12.37
C VAL A 167 7.05 7.07 -13.57
N CYS A 168 7.28 5.76 -13.40
CA CYS A 168 7.01 4.78 -14.44
C CYS A 168 5.51 4.78 -14.81
N LEU A 169 4.63 4.65 -13.81
CA LEU A 169 3.17 4.61 -14.03
C LEU A 169 2.65 5.87 -14.72
N SER A 170 3.10 7.07 -14.30
CA SER A 170 2.63 8.33 -14.89
C SER A 170 3.00 8.46 -16.38
N LYS A 171 4.15 7.92 -16.78
CA LYS A 171 4.59 7.88 -18.18
C LYS A 171 3.81 6.88 -19.01
N LEU A 172 3.63 5.66 -18.49
CA LEU A 172 2.89 4.61 -19.20
C LEU A 172 1.42 4.99 -19.42
N TYR A 173 0.82 5.69 -18.45
CA TYR A 173 -0.60 6.06 -18.50
C TYR A 173 -1.01 6.83 -19.75
N ARG A 174 -0.14 7.71 -20.27
CA ARG A 174 -0.43 8.52 -21.46
C ARG A 174 -0.11 7.79 -22.77
N CYS A 175 0.80 6.83 -22.72
CA CYS A 175 1.46 6.28 -23.90
C CYS A 175 0.88 4.93 -24.35
N ILE A 176 0.19 4.20 -23.47
CA ILE A 176 -0.18 2.80 -23.68
C ILE A 176 -1.69 2.60 -23.49
N ASP A 177 -2.24 1.62 -24.19
CA ASP A 177 -3.63 1.20 -24.02
C ASP A 177 -3.94 0.70 -22.61
N ARG A 178 -5.19 0.90 -22.18
CA ARG A 178 -5.66 0.58 -20.83
C ARG A 178 -5.37 -0.86 -20.41
N ALA A 179 -5.57 -1.83 -21.30
CA ALA A 179 -5.38 -3.25 -20.97
C ALA A 179 -3.91 -3.60 -20.68
N VAL A 180 -2.97 -3.02 -21.44
CA VAL A 180 -1.53 -3.28 -21.25
C VAL A 180 -1.01 -2.47 -20.06
N PHE A 181 -1.48 -1.23 -19.89
CA PHE A 181 -1.17 -0.40 -18.72
C PHE A 181 -1.59 -1.10 -17.42
N GLN A 182 -2.78 -1.70 -17.40
CA GLN A 182 -3.27 -2.49 -16.29
C GLN A 182 -2.29 -3.59 -15.86
N GLY A 183 -1.89 -4.48 -16.78
CA GLY A 183 -0.96 -5.57 -16.47
C GLY A 183 0.40 -5.08 -15.97
N LEU A 184 0.99 -4.09 -16.65
CA LEU A 184 2.27 -3.50 -16.23
C LEU A 184 2.17 -2.81 -14.87
N SER A 185 1.04 -2.15 -14.60
CA SER A 185 0.84 -1.45 -13.33
C SER A 185 0.74 -2.40 -12.15
N GLN A 186 0.09 -3.55 -12.34
CA GLN A 186 0.01 -4.61 -11.33
C GLN A 186 1.40 -5.16 -11.03
N GLU A 187 2.19 -5.46 -12.06
CA GLU A 187 3.55 -5.97 -11.89
C GLU A 187 4.43 -4.95 -11.14
N ALA A 188 4.40 -3.68 -11.57
CA ALA A 188 5.19 -2.61 -10.96
C ALA A 188 4.80 -2.35 -9.50
N LEU A 189 3.49 -2.30 -9.20
CA LEU A 189 2.99 -2.10 -7.84
C LEU A 189 3.31 -3.29 -6.93
N SER A 190 3.15 -4.52 -7.42
CA SER A 190 3.51 -5.73 -6.67
C SER A 190 5.00 -5.76 -6.34
N ALA A 191 5.86 -5.47 -7.32
CA ALA A 191 7.31 -5.36 -7.13
C ALA A 191 7.68 -4.27 -6.11
N CYS A 192 7.01 -3.11 -6.18
CA CYS A 192 7.19 -2.02 -5.23
C CYS A 192 6.82 -2.43 -3.80
N ILE A 193 5.67 -3.10 -3.61
CA ILE A 193 5.24 -3.59 -2.30
C ILE A 193 6.24 -4.60 -1.74
N GLN A 194 6.72 -5.56 -2.54
CA GLN A 194 7.73 -6.53 -2.11
C GLN A 194 9.03 -5.84 -1.68
N SER A 195 9.48 -4.84 -2.42
CA SER A 195 10.65 -4.04 -2.05
C SER A 195 10.44 -3.29 -0.73
N LEU A 196 9.25 -2.71 -0.51
CA LEU A 196 8.90 -2.03 0.74
C LEU A 196 8.86 -2.98 1.93
N LEU A 197 8.34 -4.19 1.75
CA LEU A 197 8.34 -5.23 2.80
C LEU A 197 9.77 -5.63 3.18
N GLY A 198 10.65 -5.83 2.19
CA GLY A 198 12.06 -6.13 2.43
C GLY A 198 12.81 -4.99 3.13
N ALA A 199 12.51 -3.74 2.76
CA ALA A 199 13.05 -2.56 3.42
C ALA A 199 12.56 -2.44 4.88
N ALA A 200 11.27 -2.66 5.12
CA ALA A 200 10.67 -2.64 6.45
C ALA A 200 11.28 -3.71 7.39
N ASP A 201 11.54 -4.92 6.89
CA ASP A 201 12.23 -5.98 7.66
C ASP A 201 13.69 -5.59 7.96
N SER A 202 14.38 -4.99 6.99
CA SER A 202 15.75 -4.50 7.17
C SER A 202 15.85 -3.37 8.21
N ILE A 203 14.90 -2.43 8.20
CA ILE A 203 14.80 -1.35 9.20
C ILE A 203 14.48 -1.92 10.58
N SER A 204 13.58 -2.91 10.65
CA SER A 204 13.20 -3.57 11.89
C SER A 204 14.38 -4.25 12.58
N LYS A 205 15.32 -4.81 11.80
CA LYS A 205 16.56 -5.44 12.31
C LYS A 205 17.60 -4.42 12.79
N ASN A 206 17.69 -3.27 12.14
CA ASN A 206 18.73 -2.28 12.43
C ASN A 206 18.38 -1.34 13.59
N LYS A 207 17.11 -0.95 13.73
CA LYS A 207 16.65 0.03 14.74
C LYS A 207 15.63 -0.55 15.70
N THR A 208 14.35 -0.48 15.34
CA THR A 208 13.24 -0.99 16.13
C THR A 208 12.18 -1.56 15.20
N GLN A 209 11.44 -2.55 15.71
CA GLN A 209 10.31 -3.13 14.98
C GLN A 209 9.19 -2.11 14.72
N VAL A 210 9.05 -1.11 15.59
CA VAL A 210 8.07 -0.02 15.44
C VAL A 210 8.42 0.86 14.25
N ASP A 211 9.70 1.22 14.10
CA ASP A 211 10.19 2.02 12.98
C ASP A 211 9.97 1.35 11.64
N GLY A 212 10.23 0.03 11.54
CA GLY A 212 9.99 -0.72 10.30
C GLY A 212 8.51 -0.78 9.92
N GLN A 213 7.62 -0.98 10.89
CA GLN A 213 6.17 -0.99 10.65
C GLN A 213 5.63 0.39 10.27
N LEU A 214 6.06 1.46 10.96
CA LEU A 214 5.65 2.83 10.64
C LEU A 214 6.20 3.28 9.28
N PHE A 215 7.42 2.89 8.92
CA PHE A 215 7.98 3.07 7.58
C PHE A 215 7.08 2.43 6.52
N LEU A 216 6.67 1.18 6.72
CA LEU A 216 5.81 0.45 5.79
C LEU A 216 4.45 1.14 5.64
N ILE A 217 3.79 1.46 6.76
CA ILE A 217 2.47 2.13 6.76
C ILE A 217 2.56 3.47 6.04
N LYS A 218 3.59 4.28 6.32
CA LYS A 218 3.80 5.58 5.67
C LYS A 218 3.92 5.44 4.15
N HIS A 219 4.78 4.54 3.67
CA HIS A 219 5.01 4.39 2.23
C HIS A 219 3.83 3.75 1.50
N LEU A 220 3.07 2.86 2.16
CA LEU A 220 1.83 2.33 1.60
C LEU A 220 0.73 3.39 1.53
N LEU A 221 0.63 4.30 2.51
CA LEU A 221 -0.28 5.44 2.45
C LEU A 221 0.08 6.39 1.31
N ILE A 222 1.36 6.72 1.14
CA ILE A 222 1.85 7.52 0.00
C ILE A 222 1.51 6.83 -1.30
N LEU A 223 1.83 5.53 -1.43
CA LEU A 223 1.54 4.77 -2.64
C LEU A 223 0.04 4.79 -2.97
N ARG A 224 -0.82 4.55 -1.97
CA ARG A 224 -2.28 4.60 -2.10
C ARG A 224 -2.81 5.96 -2.56
N GLU A 225 -2.28 7.05 -2.02
CA GLU A 225 -2.70 8.41 -2.40
C GLU A 225 -2.27 8.73 -3.84
N GLN A 226 -1.03 8.38 -4.20
CA GLN A 226 -0.47 8.70 -5.52
C GLN A 226 -1.06 7.84 -6.65
N ILE A 227 -1.60 6.65 -6.33
CA ILE A 227 -2.34 5.85 -7.32
C ILE A 227 -3.80 6.29 -7.47
N ALA A 228 -4.29 7.22 -6.63
CA ALA A 228 -5.68 7.64 -6.67
C ALA A 228 -6.16 8.28 -7.98
N PRO A 229 -5.35 9.12 -8.65
CA PRO A 229 -5.74 9.71 -9.93
C PRO A 229 -5.97 8.69 -11.06
N PHE A 230 -5.46 7.47 -10.94
CA PHE A 230 -5.51 6.44 -11.99
C PHE A 230 -6.64 5.39 -11.76
N HIS A 231 -7.56 5.66 -10.84
CA HIS A 231 -8.54 4.69 -10.31
C HIS A 231 -9.43 3.96 -11.32
N THR A 232 -9.77 4.55 -12.46
CA THR A 232 -10.64 3.91 -13.46
C THR A 232 -9.97 2.79 -14.24
N ASP A 233 -8.63 2.79 -14.26
CA ASP A 233 -7.84 2.01 -15.21
C ASP A 233 -6.96 0.96 -14.53
N PHE A 234 -7.15 0.62 -13.25
CA PHE A 234 -6.41 -0.44 -12.54
C PHE A 234 -7.16 -1.76 -12.32
N THR A 235 -8.39 -1.86 -12.84
CA THR A 235 -9.24 -3.03 -12.64
C THR A 235 -8.99 -4.06 -13.74
N ILE A 236 -8.21 -5.11 -13.45
CA ILE A 236 -7.95 -6.21 -14.40
C ILE A 236 -9.08 -7.23 -14.32
N LYS A 237 -9.59 -7.62 -15.50
CA LYS A 237 -10.46 -8.79 -15.66
C LYS A 237 -9.59 -10.00 -15.98
N GLU A 238 -9.10 -10.70 -14.98
CA GLU A 238 -8.49 -12.01 -15.23
C GLU A 238 -9.61 -13.05 -15.36
N ILE A 239 -9.72 -13.63 -16.55
CA ILE A 239 -10.62 -14.76 -16.83
C ILE A 239 -9.88 -16.03 -16.38
N SER A 240 -10.00 -16.37 -15.10
CA SER A 240 -9.53 -17.68 -14.64
C SER A 240 -10.61 -18.73 -14.89
N LEU A 241 -10.24 -19.83 -15.56
CA LEU A 241 -11.12 -20.99 -15.71
C LEU A 241 -11.06 -21.84 -14.43
N ASP A 242 -12.17 -21.96 -13.70
CA ASP A 242 -12.27 -22.91 -12.58
C ASP A 242 -12.51 -24.33 -13.13
N LEU A 243 -11.43 -25.08 -13.32
CA LEU A 243 -11.47 -26.46 -13.82
C LEU A 243 -11.91 -27.49 -12.79
N LYS A 244 -12.32 -27.09 -11.56
CA LYS A 244 -12.74 -28.06 -10.54
C LYS A 244 -13.95 -28.87 -10.99
N LYS A 245 -14.95 -28.22 -11.59
CA LYS A 245 -16.15 -28.90 -12.14
C LYS A 245 -15.81 -29.81 -13.31
N THR A 246 -14.97 -29.34 -14.24
CA THR A 246 -14.48 -30.13 -15.38
C THR A 246 -13.68 -31.35 -14.91
N ARG A 247 -12.84 -31.19 -13.88
CA ARG A 247 -12.05 -32.27 -13.26
C ARG A 247 -12.97 -33.30 -12.59
N ASP A 248 -13.95 -32.85 -11.81
CA ASP A 248 -14.88 -33.75 -11.12
C ASP A 248 -15.81 -34.48 -12.12
N ALA A 249 -16.25 -33.82 -13.19
CA ALA A 249 -16.99 -34.44 -14.29
C ALA A 249 -16.13 -35.44 -15.09
N ALA A 250 -14.85 -35.15 -15.31
CA ALA A 250 -13.90 -36.07 -15.94
C ALA A 250 -13.64 -37.31 -15.05
N PHE A 251 -13.47 -37.13 -13.74
CA PHE A 251 -13.33 -38.24 -12.79
C PHE A 251 -14.58 -39.14 -12.75
N LYS A 252 -15.78 -38.56 -12.91
CA LYS A 252 -17.03 -39.34 -13.03
C LYS A 252 -17.06 -40.22 -14.30
N ILE A 253 -16.44 -39.80 -15.40
CA ILE A 253 -16.31 -40.61 -16.63
C ILE A 253 -15.24 -41.69 -16.50
N LEU A 254 -14.09 -41.35 -15.88
CA LEU A 254 -12.96 -42.26 -15.68
C LEU A 254 -13.27 -43.41 -14.72
N ASN A 255 -14.36 -43.30 -13.95
CA ASN A 255 -14.85 -44.42 -13.16
C ASN A 255 -15.28 -45.60 -14.05
N PRO A 256 -14.79 -46.84 -13.82
CA PRO A 256 -15.00 -47.99 -14.70
C PRO A 256 -16.48 -48.40 -14.87
N LYS A 257 -17.37 -47.93 -13.99
CA LYS A 257 -18.83 -48.14 -14.05
C LYS A 257 -19.56 -47.17 -15.02
N ALA A 258 -18.91 -46.09 -15.46
CA ALA A 258 -19.48 -45.07 -16.34
C ALA A 258 -19.05 -45.24 -17.82
N VAL A 259 -17.92 -45.91 -18.06
CA VAL A 259 -17.40 -46.20 -19.41
C VAL A 259 -18.40 -47.01 -20.26
N SER A 260 -19.18 -47.90 -19.65
CA SER A 260 -20.25 -48.66 -20.33
C SER A 260 -21.46 -47.83 -20.77
N ARG A 261 -21.52 -46.55 -20.38
CA ARG A 261 -22.57 -45.58 -20.73
C ARG A 261 -22.08 -44.46 -21.67
N PHE A 262 -20.84 -44.53 -22.14
CA PHE A 262 -20.20 -43.52 -22.98
C PHE A 262 -20.79 -43.44 -24.40
N PHE A 263 -21.28 -44.56 -24.94
CA PHE A 263 -21.82 -44.67 -26.30
C PHE A 263 -23.32 -44.97 -26.35
N ARG A 264 -24.06 -44.79 -25.25
CA ARG A 264 -25.51 -45.02 -25.26
C ARG A 264 -26.22 -43.82 -25.88
N LEU A 265 -26.95 -44.04 -26.97
CA LEU A 265 -27.77 -43.05 -27.69
C LEU A 265 -29.07 -42.64 -26.96
N ASN A 266 -29.11 -42.75 -25.62
CA ASN A 266 -30.25 -42.36 -24.78
C ASN A 266 -29.91 -41.07 -24.01
N SER A 267 -30.91 -40.35 -23.49
CA SER A 267 -30.77 -39.08 -22.74
C SER A 267 -29.86 -39.18 -21.50
N ASN A 268 -29.52 -40.38 -21.05
CA ASN A 268 -28.58 -40.66 -19.95
C ASN A 268 -27.16 -41.01 -20.44
N ASN A 269 -26.62 -40.27 -21.42
CA ASN A 269 -25.26 -40.48 -21.92
C ASN A 269 -24.24 -39.74 -21.03
N ALA A 270 -23.22 -40.47 -20.56
CA ALA A 270 -22.15 -39.91 -19.73
C ALA A 270 -21.31 -38.85 -20.47
N LEU A 271 -21.21 -38.94 -21.81
CA LEU A 271 -20.54 -37.93 -22.64
C LEU A 271 -21.35 -36.63 -22.72
N ILE A 272 -22.67 -36.73 -22.89
CA ILE A 272 -23.57 -35.56 -22.89
C ILE A 272 -23.59 -34.93 -21.49
N GLN A 273 -23.61 -35.74 -20.43
CA GLN A 273 -23.51 -35.24 -19.06
C GLN A 273 -22.19 -34.50 -18.81
N PHE A 274 -21.08 -34.97 -19.37
CA PHE A 274 -19.80 -34.26 -19.27
C PHE A 274 -19.74 -33.00 -20.12
N LEU A 275 -20.32 -33.00 -21.32
CA LEU A 275 -20.42 -31.78 -22.13
C LEU A 275 -21.33 -30.73 -21.47
N LEU A 276 -22.32 -31.15 -20.68
CA LEU A 276 -23.24 -30.26 -19.97
C LEU A 276 -22.71 -29.81 -18.60
N GLU A 277 -22.21 -30.74 -17.77
CA GLU A 277 -21.68 -30.47 -16.42
C GLU A 277 -20.18 -30.12 -16.36
N GLY A 278 -19.42 -30.49 -17.40
CA GLY A 278 -17.98 -30.26 -17.50
C GLY A 278 -17.61 -28.93 -18.17
N THR A 279 -18.61 -28.12 -18.53
CA THR A 279 -18.38 -26.73 -18.96
C THR A 279 -17.63 -25.99 -17.84
N PRO A 280 -16.43 -25.46 -18.13
CA PRO A 280 -15.68 -24.74 -17.11
C PRO A 280 -16.47 -23.51 -16.69
N GLU A 281 -16.66 -23.35 -15.38
CA GLU A 281 -17.28 -22.14 -14.85
C GLU A 281 -16.25 -21.02 -15.01
N ILE A 282 -16.58 -20.05 -15.85
CA ILE A 282 -15.77 -18.84 -16.00
C ILE A 282 -15.98 -18.03 -14.73
N ARG A 283 -14.98 -18.02 -13.86
CA ARG A 283 -14.97 -17.14 -12.69
C ARG A 283 -14.09 -15.95 -12.99
N GLU A 284 -14.76 -14.82 -13.16
CA GLU A 284 -14.13 -13.51 -13.33
C GLU A 284 -13.51 -13.09 -11.99
N HIS A 285 -12.19 -13.16 -11.89
CA HIS A 285 -11.47 -12.58 -10.76
C HIS A 285 -11.10 -11.14 -11.12
N TYR A 286 -11.78 -10.19 -10.48
CA TYR A 286 -11.44 -8.78 -10.53
C TYR A 286 -10.21 -8.55 -9.63
N ILE A 287 -9.02 -8.47 -10.23
CA ILE A 287 -7.81 -8.06 -9.52
C ILE A 287 -7.68 -6.56 -9.68
N ASP A 288 -7.98 -5.83 -8.62
CA ASP A 288 -7.80 -4.39 -8.52
C ASP A 288 -6.47 -4.11 -7.82
N SER A 289 -5.51 -3.53 -8.56
CA SER A 289 -4.18 -3.20 -8.02
C SER A 289 -4.27 -2.26 -6.81
N LYS A 290 -5.30 -1.41 -6.74
CA LYS A 290 -5.57 -0.58 -5.56
C LYS A 290 -6.02 -1.42 -4.37
N LYS A 291 -6.91 -2.38 -4.60
CA LYS A 291 -7.40 -3.30 -3.55
C LYS A 291 -6.26 -4.12 -2.97
N ASP A 292 -5.25 -4.47 -3.77
CA ASP A 292 -4.06 -5.16 -3.27
C ASP A 292 -3.19 -4.26 -2.38
N VAL A 293 -2.97 -2.99 -2.77
CA VAL A 293 -2.31 -1.99 -1.91
C VAL A 293 -3.10 -1.77 -0.60
N ASP A 294 -4.42 -1.61 -0.68
CA ASP A 294 -5.31 -1.45 0.48
C ASP A 294 -5.27 -2.68 1.40
N ARG A 295 -5.20 -3.89 0.83
CA ARG A 295 -5.06 -5.15 1.59
C ARG A 295 -3.74 -5.18 2.36
N HIS A 296 -2.62 -4.85 1.72
CA HIS A 296 -1.31 -4.81 2.37
C HIS A 296 -1.25 -3.71 3.43
N LEU A 297 -1.82 -2.54 3.16
CA LEU A 297 -1.92 -1.44 4.13
C LEU A 297 -2.74 -1.87 5.35
N LYS A 298 -3.91 -2.48 5.14
CA LYS A 298 -4.75 -2.99 6.23
C LYS A 298 -4.01 -4.03 7.06
N SER A 299 -3.33 -4.99 6.41
CA SER A 299 -2.55 -6.01 7.11
C SER A 299 -1.40 -5.40 7.93
N ALA A 300 -0.67 -4.43 7.38
CA ALA A 300 0.39 -3.73 8.09
C ALA A 300 -0.14 -2.97 9.32
N CYS A 301 -1.27 -2.28 9.19
CA CYS A 301 -1.95 -1.61 10.31
C CYS A 301 -2.42 -2.61 11.37
N GLU A 302 -3.01 -3.73 10.98
CA GLU A 302 -3.46 -4.79 11.91
C GLU A 302 -2.29 -5.41 12.67
N GLN A 303 -1.18 -5.71 11.98
CA GLN A 303 0.04 -6.22 12.62
C GLN A 303 0.63 -5.22 13.60
N PHE A 304 0.68 -3.93 13.24
CA PHE A 304 1.11 -2.87 14.14
C PHE A 304 0.21 -2.79 15.38
N ILE A 305 -1.11 -2.78 15.20
CA ILE A 305 -2.09 -2.74 16.31
C ILE A 305 -1.91 -3.94 17.24
N GLN A 306 -1.78 -5.15 16.69
CA GLN A 306 -1.58 -6.38 17.46
C GLN A 306 -0.27 -6.32 18.25
N GLN A 307 0.82 -5.90 17.62
CA GLN A 307 2.12 -5.81 18.29
C GLN A 307 2.12 -4.76 19.39
N GLN A 308 1.57 -3.57 19.16
CA GLN A 308 1.48 -2.53 20.18
C GLN A 308 0.57 -2.99 21.34
N THR A 309 -0.58 -3.58 21.03
CA THR A 309 -1.50 -4.15 22.04
C THR A 309 -0.77 -5.19 22.89
N LYS A 310 -0.05 -6.13 22.26
CA LYS A 310 0.75 -7.12 22.97
C LYS A 310 1.82 -6.46 23.83
N GLN A 311 2.58 -5.49 23.31
CA GLN A 311 3.62 -4.80 24.07
C GLN A 311 3.10 -4.09 25.34
N PHE A 312 1.83 -3.64 25.34
CA PHE A 312 1.20 -3.02 26.49
C PHE A 312 0.54 -4.01 27.45
N ILE A 313 -0.03 -5.12 26.94
CA ILE A 313 -0.91 -6.02 27.71
C ILE A 313 -0.30 -7.42 27.92
N ASP A 314 0.88 -7.75 27.38
CA ASP A 314 1.45 -9.12 27.36
C ASP A 314 1.32 -9.86 28.70
N GLN A 315 1.71 -9.18 29.80
CA GLN A 315 1.69 -9.75 31.15
C GLN A 315 0.26 -9.99 31.65
N LEU A 316 -0.67 -9.08 31.31
CA LEU A 316 -2.07 -9.21 31.65
C LEU A 316 -2.76 -10.27 30.79
N GLU A 317 -2.40 -10.40 29.52
CA GLU A 317 -2.91 -11.42 28.60
C GLU A 317 -2.49 -12.84 29.03
N GLU A 318 -1.23 -13.02 29.46
CA GLU A 318 -0.75 -14.28 30.02
C GLU A 318 -1.54 -14.67 31.28
N PHE A 319 -1.78 -13.71 32.18
CA PHE A 319 -2.61 -13.93 33.37
C PHE A 319 -4.04 -14.32 33.00
N MET A 320 -4.68 -13.59 32.07
CA MET A 320 -6.03 -13.87 31.61
C MET A 320 -6.14 -15.26 30.96
N THR A 321 -5.12 -15.71 30.24
CA THR A 321 -5.06 -17.04 29.64
C THR A 321 -4.96 -18.14 30.70
N LYS A 322 -4.17 -17.93 31.76
CA LYS A 322 -4.10 -18.85 32.92
C LYS A 322 -5.43 -18.94 33.65
N VAL A 323 -6.11 -17.81 33.85
CA VAL A 323 -7.45 -17.78 34.47
C VAL A 323 -8.48 -18.48 33.59
N ALA A 324 -8.46 -18.24 32.27
CA ALA A 324 -9.35 -18.91 31.33
C ALA A 324 -9.11 -20.44 31.30
N ALA A 325 -7.85 -20.89 31.32
CA ALA A 325 -7.50 -22.30 31.39
C ALA A 325 -8.09 -22.96 32.65
N LEU A 326 -7.97 -22.32 33.81
CA LEU A 326 -8.59 -22.81 35.05
C LEU A 326 -10.11 -22.87 34.96
N LYS A 327 -10.77 -21.84 34.42
CA LYS A 327 -12.24 -21.84 34.23
C LYS A 327 -12.68 -22.95 33.25
N THR A 328 -11.90 -23.22 32.20
CA THR A 328 -12.19 -24.33 31.27
C THR A 328 -12.01 -25.71 31.91
N MET A 329 -11.00 -25.89 32.76
CA MET A 329 -10.78 -27.13 33.51
C MET A 329 -11.91 -27.40 34.51
N ALA A 330 -12.43 -26.35 35.16
CA ALA A 330 -13.61 -26.44 36.02
C ALA A 330 -14.88 -26.84 35.24
N THR A 331 -15.07 -26.28 34.03
CA THR A 331 -16.25 -26.55 33.19
C THR A 331 -16.23 -27.97 32.60
N GLN A 332 -15.06 -28.57 32.39
CA GLN A 332 -14.87 -29.92 31.86
C GLN A 332 -14.94 -31.03 32.94
N GLY A 333 -15.38 -30.71 34.17
CA GLY A 333 -15.54 -31.67 35.26
C GLY A 333 -14.28 -31.94 36.07
N GLY A 334 -13.26 -31.07 35.97
CA GLY A 334 -12.09 -31.08 36.85
C GLY A 334 -12.37 -30.45 38.23
N PRO A 335 -11.42 -30.53 39.17
CA PRO A 335 -11.54 -29.90 40.49
C PRO A 335 -11.71 -28.38 40.39
N ASN A 336 -12.73 -27.84 41.06
CA ASN A 336 -12.96 -26.40 41.20
C ASN A 336 -11.91 -25.78 42.14
N TYR A 337 -10.77 -25.35 41.58
CA TYR A 337 -9.80 -24.56 42.33
C TYR A 337 -10.25 -23.10 42.40
N SER A 338 -10.45 -22.55 43.60
CA SER A 338 -10.67 -21.11 43.78
C SER A 338 -9.43 -20.32 43.36
N LEU A 339 -9.61 -19.22 42.62
CA LEU A 339 -8.49 -18.40 42.13
C LEU A 339 -7.57 -17.93 43.27
N SER A 340 -8.12 -17.61 44.44
CA SER A 340 -7.38 -17.15 45.62
C SER A 340 -6.44 -18.19 46.23
N GLN A 341 -6.64 -19.48 45.94
CA GLN A 341 -5.77 -20.57 46.42
C GLN A 341 -4.52 -20.76 45.55
N GLN A 342 -4.49 -20.16 44.35
CA GLN A 342 -3.36 -20.27 43.45
C GLN A 342 -2.24 -19.30 43.87
N PRO A 343 -0.98 -19.75 43.97
CA PRO A 343 0.13 -18.93 44.43
C PRO A 343 0.46 -17.75 43.50
N TRP A 344 -0.06 -17.75 42.27
CA TRP A 344 0.11 -16.68 41.28
C TRP A 344 -1.08 -15.70 41.22
N ALA A 345 -2.20 -16.01 41.85
CA ALA A 345 -3.41 -15.17 41.88
C ALA A 345 -3.69 -14.58 43.28
N GLN A 346 -2.65 -14.44 44.09
CA GLN A 346 -2.73 -13.68 45.34
C GLN A 346 -2.98 -12.20 45.06
N PRO A 347 -3.83 -11.50 45.83
CA PRO A 347 -4.17 -10.09 45.61
C PRO A 347 -2.96 -9.16 45.46
N ALA A 348 -1.89 -9.38 46.24
CA ALA A 348 -0.64 -8.62 46.14
C ALA A 348 0.06 -8.80 44.78
N LYS A 349 0.10 -10.03 44.24
CA LYS A 349 0.73 -10.30 42.93
C LYS A 349 -0.10 -9.75 41.77
N ILE A 350 -1.42 -9.72 41.91
CA ILE A 350 -2.31 -9.09 40.94
C ILE A 350 -2.11 -7.56 40.97
N ASN A 351 -1.95 -6.95 42.14
CA ASN A 351 -1.58 -5.53 42.25
C ASN A 351 -0.23 -5.26 41.55
N ASP A 352 0.79 -6.07 41.82
CA ASP A 352 2.11 -5.91 41.18
C ASP A 352 2.03 -6.05 39.65
N LEU A 353 1.20 -6.98 39.16
CA LEU A 353 0.94 -7.17 37.74
C LEU A 353 0.23 -5.96 37.10
N VAL A 354 -0.81 -5.45 37.74
CA VAL A 354 -1.55 -4.27 37.27
C VAL A 354 -0.67 -3.02 37.31
N SER A 355 0.09 -2.84 38.40
CA SER A 355 1.02 -1.73 38.59
C SER A 355 2.18 -1.75 37.59
N SER A 356 2.74 -2.92 37.29
CA SER A 356 3.80 -3.07 36.27
C SER A 356 3.26 -2.85 34.85
N THR A 357 2.06 -3.34 34.55
CA THR A 357 1.35 -3.07 33.28
C THR A 357 1.10 -1.56 33.12
N TYR A 358 0.58 -0.89 34.16
CA TYR A 358 0.31 0.56 34.13
C TYR A 358 1.59 1.39 33.96
N LYS A 359 2.68 1.02 34.66
CA LYS A 359 4.01 1.65 34.47
C LYS A 359 4.53 1.44 33.04
N THR A 360 4.32 0.27 32.46
CA THR A 360 4.72 -0.04 31.07
C THR A 360 3.94 0.82 30.07
N ILE A 361 2.63 0.97 30.26
CA ILE A 361 1.80 1.86 29.45
C ILE A 361 2.31 3.30 29.57
N LYS A 362 2.49 3.82 30.80
CA LYS A 362 2.91 5.21 31.03
C LYS A 362 4.28 5.56 30.45
N THR A 363 5.20 4.60 30.41
CA THR A 363 6.58 4.80 29.90
C THR A 363 6.68 4.62 28.39
N LYS A 364 6.02 3.61 27.81
CA LYS A 364 6.13 3.29 26.38
C LYS A 364 5.15 4.08 25.50
N LEU A 365 3.99 4.46 26.03
CA LEU A 365 2.96 5.19 25.28
C LEU A 365 3.48 6.51 24.67
N PRO A 366 4.17 7.39 25.41
CA PRO A 366 4.67 8.64 24.84
C PRO A 366 5.73 8.41 23.76
N SER A 367 6.56 7.36 23.90
CA SER A 367 7.56 7.00 22.90
C SER A 367 6.90 6.54 21.60
N THR A 368 5.91 5.64 21.68
CA THR A 368 5.17 5.17 20.50
C THR A 368 4.43 6.32 19.81
N LEU A 369 3.77 7.21 20.57
CA LEU A 369 3.08 8.37 20.00
C LEU A 369 4.05 9.35 19.33
N ARG A 370 5.23 9.57 19.90
CA ARG A 370 6.27 10.39 19.27
C ARG A 370 6.73 9.80 17.94
N SER A 371 7.03 8.50 17.91
CA SER A 371 7.39 7.81 16.66
C SER A 371 6.25 7.89 15.65
N MET A 372 4.99 7.64 16.05
CA MET A 372 3.85 7.77 15.14
C MET A 372 3.75 9.18 14.53
N SER A 373 3.94 10.23 15.34
CA SER A 373 3.89 11.61 14.87
C SER A 373 5.02 11.96 13.88
N LEU A 374 6.23 11.46 14.16
CA LEU A 374 7.40 11.66 13.32
C LEU A 374 7.25 10.99 11.94
N TYR A 375 6.61 9.82 11.86
CA TYR A 375 6.40 9.13 10.58
C TYR A 375 5.17 9.60 9.82
N LEU A 376 4.00 9.67 10.46
CA LEU A 376 2.73 9.90 9.77
C LEU A 376 2.43 11.38 9.54
N SER A 377 2.94 12.30 10.39
CA SER A 377 2.75 13.75 10.28
C SER A 377 1.27 14.22 10.18
N ASN A 378 0.30 13.34 10.40
CA ASN A 378 -1.14 13.60 10.33
C ASN A 378 -1.84 13.05 11.59
N LYS A 379 -2.35 13.99 12.40
CA LYS A 379 -3.03 13.69 13.67
C LYS A 379 -4.27 12.81 13.50
N ASP A 380 -5.01 12.95 12.41
CA ASP A 380 -6.23 12.16 12.19
C ASP A 380 -5.88 10.69 11.91
N THR A 381 -4.86 10.45 11.08
CA THR A 381 -4.37 9.09 10.79
C THR A 381 -3.76 8.44 12.03
N GLU A 382 -3.01 9.19 12.83
CA GLU A 382 -2.48 8.73 14.12
C GLU A 382 -3.60 8.30 15.07
N LEU A 383 -4.65 9.12 15.22
CA LEU A 383 -5.80 8.82 16.07
C LEU A 383 -6.58 7.59 15.57
N ILE A 384 -6.79 7.46 14.25
CA ILE A 384 -7.47 6.31 13.65
C ILE A 384 -6.70 5.02 13.91
N LEU A 385 -5.36 5.04 13.77
CA LEU A 385 -4.52 3.87 14.01
C LEU A 385 -4.42 3.51 15.51
N PHE A 386 -4.39 4.52 16.39
CA PHE A 386 -4.24 4.30 17.83
C PHE A 386 -5.55 3.93 18.54
N LYS A 387 -6.71 4.34 18.01
CA LYS A 387 -8.03 4.06 18.62
C LYS A 387 -8.29 2.56 18.84
N PRO A 388 -8.01 1.64 17.89
CA PRO A 388 -8.10 0.20 18.14
C PRO A 388 -7.20 -0.29 19.28
N VAL A 389 -5.96 0.21 19.38
CA VAL A 389 -5.03 -0.17 20.46
C VAL A 389 -5.61 0.24 21.81
N ARG A 390 -6.08 1.48 21.93
CA ARG A 390 -6.75 1.98 23.14
C ARG A 390 -7.97 1.13 23.51
N ASN A 391 -8.83 0.82 22.54
CA ASN A 391 -10.02 0.00 22.77
C ASN A 391 -9.66 -1.41 23.25
N ASN A 392 -8.63 -2.04 22.68
CA ASN A 392 -8.17 -3.36 23.11
C ASN A 392 -7.66 -3.34 24.55
N ILE A 393 -6.88 -2.32 24.92
CA ILE A 393 -6.41 -2.13 26.31
C ILE A 393 -7.60 -1.99 27.25
N GLN A 394 -8.53 -1.09 26.93
CA GLN A 394 -9.72 -0.87 27.76
C GLN A 394 -10.59 -2.14 27.91
N GLN A 395 -10.78 -2.90 26.83
CA GLN A 395 -11.51 -4.18 26.88
C GLN A 395 -10.83 -5.22 27.76
N MET A 396 -9.49 -5.27 27.77
CA MET A 396 -8.75 -6.20 28.62
C MET A 396 -8.83 -5.82 30.10
N PHE A 397 -8.74 -4.52 30.42
CA PHE A 397 -8.98 -4.04 31.79
C PHE A 397 -10.45 -4.24 32.22
N GLN A 398 -11.42 -4.10 31.32
CA GLN A 398 -12.83 -4.41 31.58
C GLN A 398 -13.04 -5.89 31.93
N LYS A 399 -12.47 -6.80 31.14
CA LYS A 399 -12.51 -8.24 31.41
C LYS A 399 -11.83 -8.60 32.73
N LEU A 400 -10.67 -8.00 33.01
CA LEU A 400 -9.99 -8.18 34.29
C LEU A 400 -10.90 -7.71 35.44
N HIS A 401 -11.50 -6.52 35.33
CA HIS A 401 -12.37 -5.98 36.38
C HIS A 401 -13.62 -6.84 36.62
N ALA A 402 -14.20 -7.42 35.57
CA ALA A 402 -15.31 -8.37 35.69
C ALA A 402 -14.88 -9.64 36.43
N LEU A 403 -13.73 -10.23 36.06
CA LEU A 403 -13.19 -11.41 36.73
C LEU A 403 -12.86 -11.15 38.20
N LEU A 404 -12.29 -9.99 38.50
CA LEU A 404 -11.95 -9.61 39.86
C LEU A 404 -13.20 -9.47 40.74
N LYS A 405 -14.30 -8.94 40.19
CA LYS A 405 -15.59 -8.82 40.90
C LYS A 405 -16.27 -10.16 41.16
N GLU A 406 -16.08 -11.14 40.28
CA GLU A 406 -16.70 -12.47 40.42
C GLU A 406 -16.01 -13.32 41.49
N GLU A 407 -14.70 -13.14 41.70
CA GLU A 407 -13.85 -14.14 42.36
C GLU A 407 -13.17 -13.62 43.63
N PHE A 408 -13.16 -12.30 43.88
CA PHE A 408 -12.48 -11.69 45.02
C PHE A 408 -13.43 -10.90 45.92
N SER A 409 -13.12 -10.87 47.22
CA SER A 409 -13.88 -10.10 48.20
C SER A 409 -13.65 -8.59 48.05
N ASN A 410 -14.53 -7.76 48.60
CA ASN A 410 -14.38 -6.30 48.54
C ASN A 410 -13.07 -5.80 49.20
N GLU A 411 -12.52 -6.53 50.16
CA GLU A 411 -11.24 -6.21 50.81
C GLU A 411 -10.05 -6.54 49.89
N ASP A 412 -10.10 -7.68 49.20
CA ASP A 412 -9.09 -8.07 48.21
C ASP A 412 -9.07 -7.12 47.00
N LEU A 413 -10.24 -6.61 46.60
CA LEU A 413 -10.36 -5.61 45.52
C LEU A 413 -9.69 -4.28 45.87
N GLN A 414 -9.73 -3.86 47.15
CA GLN A 414 -9.02 -2.67 47.62
C GLN A 414 -7.50 -2.87 47.61
N ILE A 415 -7.04 -4.09 47.92
CA ILE A 415 -5.61 -4.45 47.87
C ILE A 415 -5.10 -4.48 46.42
N ILE A 416 -5.92 -4.92 45.47
CA ILE A 416 -5.54 -4.99 44.05
C ILE A 416 -5.44 -3.59 43.40
N ALA A 417 -6.17 -2.59 43.92
CA ALA A 417 -6.12 -1.19 43.49
C ALA A 417 -6.11 -1.00 41.96
N CYS A 418 -7.01 -1.71 41.26
CA CYS A 418 -7.10 -1.65 39.81
C CYS A 418 -7.51 -0.24 39.33
N PRO A 419 -6.78 0.38 38.38
CA PRO A 419 -7.13 1.72 37.88
C PRO A 419 -8.52 1.70 37.23
N SER A 420 -9.27 2.79 37.41
CA SER A 420 -10.62 2.92 36.83
C SER A 420 -10.54 3.01 35.31
N MET A 421 -11.65 2.70 34.60
CA MET A 421 -11.70 2.80 33.13
C MET A 421 -11.42 4.20 32.58
N GLU A 422 -11.54 5.25 33.42
CA GLU A 422 -11.21 6.63 33.06
C GLU A 422 -9.71 6.93 33.22
N GLN A 423 -9.01 6.16 34.04
CA GLN A 423 -7.57 6.28 34.29
C GLN A 423 -6.71 5.47 33.30
N VAL A 424 -7.34 4.60 32.49
CA VAL A 424 -6.75 3.74 31.44
C VAL A 424 -7.14 4.22 30.04
#